data_AF-A0A7R9LIZ5-F1
#
_entry.id   AF-A0A7R9LIZ5-F1
#
_cell.length_a   1.000
_cell.length_b   1.000
_cell.length_c   1.000
_cell.angle_alpha   90.00
_cell.angle_beta   90.00
_cell.angle_gamma   90.00
#
_symmetry.space_group_name_H-M   'P 1'
#
loop_
_entity.id
_entity.type
_entity.pdbx_description
1 polymer ?
#
loop_
_entity_poly.entity_id
_entity_poly.type
_entity_poly.pdbx_seq_one_letter_code
_entity_poly.pdbx_strand_id
1 'polypeptide(L)'
;VLHFLKVSDFEATAGGDRPNVVLIGGIHGDQPVGRELLIRFTKHLIEGYKRRDPRVTHMLQSLTLHVIPSVDDMGFERSVSGQCDRSLNVTNDLEDKFAEEFANKFGAIEALKKNFELFKYVTGLSVESHGLGVELPLMLNLDDLNGQSLSSMGFKALTTAYKANNPSLLVDIKCNETKVIKTYKKLSHIHSVGQSLLDYGFADHKTLMMTARVDCCSYPLSYELPQLWKNNMESMMSFLETSITGITGYVLDSSNAVPKAVSVIMEGFEEPIEIESKTGRFNLVLNAGVYTIHFSAPGFENKTLSVTVKTNENKKINVILDSTGLLMSYHNYETMATLLANYSDKYPDITSLFSIGESVQKRKLLVFRIGLESARRGAETANVRFIGGLQGHERSSTELLIQLIEYLLSHYKKDTFITQLIDMTHIYVLPMANPDGAELAQLGRCDSTKGLTNAKNVDLDQSFFDASLESKTPPETKAIMKWTKAENFLVSVTLRTGGNVVTYPFSSTDSSITRRPLSEIDKQSFEHLAYIYSK
;
A
#
# COMPACT_ATOMS: atom_id res chain seq x y z
N VAL A 1 6.99 -17.67 33.94
CA VAL A 1 7.09 -16.38 33.19
C VAL A 1 7.30 -16.76 31.75
N LEU A 2 6.45 -16.30 30.82
CA LEU A 2 6.64 -16.60 29.40
C LEU A 2 7.69 -15.65 28.81
N HIS A 3 8.78 -16.19 28.30
CA HIS A 3 9.83 -15.40 27.66
C HIS A 3 9.58 -15.31 26.15
N PHE A 4 9.77 -14.12 25.59
CA PHE A 4 9.84 -13.94 24.15
C PHE A 4 11.02 -13.02 23.81
N LEU A 5 11.59 -13.21 22.64
CA LEU A 5 12.64 -12.38 22.09
C LEU A 5 12.11 -11.61 20.89
N LYS A 6 12.37 -10.30 20.88
CA LYS A 6 12.12 -9.44 19.72
C LYS A 6 13.41 -9.26 18.93
N VAL A 7 13.38 -9.51 17.62
CA VAL A 7 14.53 -9.41 16.72
C VAL A 7 14.17 -8.46 15.57
N SER A 8 14.85 -7.32 15.52
CA SER A 8 14.74 -6.30 14.46
C SER A 8 16.02 -5.47 14.41
N ASP A 9 16.26 -4.80 13.27
CA ASP A 9 17.39 -3.87 13.10
C ASP A 9 17.23 -2.52 13.84
N PHE A 10 16.10 -2.33 14.54
CA PHE A 10 15.68 -1.09 15.18
C PHE A 10 15.15 -1.33 16.60
N GLU A 11 15.36 -0.38 17.53
CA GLU A 11 14.72 -0.35 18.85
C GLU A 11 13.25 0.04 18.70
N ALA A 12 12.37 -0.95 18.74
CA ALA A 12 10.98 -0.76 18.39
C ALA A 12 10.15 0.00 19.44
N THR A 13 9.51 1.08 19.02
CA THR A 13 8.18 1.45 19.54
C THR A 13 7.13 0.47 19.01
N ALA A 14 6.14 0.13 19.82
CA ALA A 14 4.95 -0.57 19.34
C ALA A 14 4.24 0.31 18.30
N GLY A 15 4.00 -0.20 17.09
CA GLY A 15 3.31 0.53 16.02
C GLY A 15 4.13 0.91 14.77
N GLY A 16 5.34 0.38 14.59
CA GLY A 16 6.13 0.65 13.37
C GLY A 16 5.51 0.10 12.07
N ASP A 17 5.87 0.69 10.92
CA ASP A 17 5.36 0.41 9.56
C ASP A 17 5.67 -1.01 9.01
N ARG A 18 6.13 -1.92 9.85
CA ARG A 18 6.61 -3.26 9.45
C ARG A 18 5.67 -4.34 9.98
N PRO A 19 5.47 -5.44 9.23
CA PRO A 19 4.69 -6.57 9.69
C PRO A 19 5.34 -7.20 10.93
N ASN A 20 4.53 -7.47 11.94
CA ASN A 20 4.95 -8.28 13.09
C ASN A 20 4.74 -9.75 12.73
N VAL A 21 5.77 -10.57 12.92
CA VAL A 21 5.76 -12.01 12.64
C VAL A 21 6.13 -12.75 13.91
N VAL A 22 5.39 -13.81 14.24
CA VAL A 22 5.66 -14.63 15.43
C VAL A 22 6.13 -16.03 15.06
N LEU A 23 7.18 -16.51 15.72
CA LEU A 23 7.62 -17.90 15.70
C LEU A 23 7.40 -18.48 17.08
N ILE A 24 6.65 -19.58 17.17
CA ILE A 24 6.31 -20.25 18.43
C ILE A 24 6.82 -21.69 18.38
N GLY A 25 7.33 -22.19 19.49
CA GLY A 25 7.66 -23.60 19.66
C GLY A 25 7.46 -24.03 21.10
N GLY A 26 7.30 -25.33 21.30
CA GLY A 26 7.12 -25.89 22.62
C GLY A 26 5.78 -25.52 23.24
N ILE A 27 4.71 -25.47 22.42
CA ILE A 27 3.35 -25.43 22.95
C ILE A 27 2.98 -26.76 23.63
N HIS A 28 3.55 -27.84 23.11
CA HIS A 28 3.58 -29.13 23.78
C HIS A 28 4.96 -29.33 24.42
N GLY A 29 5.00 -29.47 25.75
CA GLY A 29 6.27 -29.66 26.46
C GLY A 29 7.04 -30.92 26.03
N ASP A 30 6.34 -31.97 25.57
CA ASP A 30 6.91 -33.21 25.05
C ASP A 30 7.37 -33.14 23.58
N GLN A 31 7.30 -31.97 22.94
CA GLN A 31 7.74 -31.73 21.57
C GLN A 31 8.79 -30.61 21.49
N PRO A 32 9.97 -30.78 22.11
CA PRO A 32 10.95 -29.70 22.26
C PRO A 32 11.74 -29.35 20.99
N VAL A 33 11.45 -29.98 19.85
CA VAL A 33 12.17 -29.71 18.60
C VAL A 33 12.03 -28.25 18.18
N GLY A 34 10.82 -27.70 18.26
CA GLY A 34 10.56 -26.28 17.97
C GLY A 34 11.41 -25.34 18.79
N ARG A 35 11.48 -25.59 20.10
CA ARG A 35 12.31 -24.83 21.04
C ARG A 35 13.77 -24.71 20.58
N GLU A 36 14.39 -25.84 20.29
CA GLU A 36 15.81 -25.88 19.91
C GLU A 36 16.05 -25.26 18.52
N LEU A 37 15.14 -25.51 17.56
CA LEU A 37 15.24 -24.93 16.23
C LEU A 37 15.10 -23.40 16.26
N LEU A 38 14.15 -22.86 17.02
CA LEU A 38 13.91 -21.41 17.10
C LEU A 38 15.04 -20.67 17.82
N ILE A 39 15.62 -21.25 18.88
CA ILE A 39 16.82 -20.69 19.53
C ILE A 39 17.98 -20.62 18.54
N ARG A 40 18.22 -21.70 17.78
CA ARG A 40 19.28 -21.76 16.78
C ARG A 40 19.01 -20.82 15.59
N PHE A 41 17.76 -20.71 15.17
CA PHE A 41 17.34 -19.81 14.09
C PHE A 41 17.57 -18.36 14.45
N THR A 42 17.16 -17.97 15.66
CA THR A 42 17.44 -16.64 16.21
C THR A 42 18.93 -16.33 16.19
N LYS A 43 19.77 -17.26 16.67
CA LYS A 43 21.23 -17.09 16.64
C LYS A 43 21.76 -16.93 15.21
N HIS A 44 21.23 -17.70 14.26
CA HIS A 44 21.60 -17.59 12.84
C HIS A 44 21.28 -16.19 12.28
N LEU A 45 20.09 -15.65 12.55
CA LEU A 45 19.69 -14.31 12.12
C LEU A 45 20.57 -13.21 12.77
N ILE A 46 20.83 -13.29 14.07
CA ILE A 46 21.67 -12.31 14.77
C ILE A 46 23.10 -12.32 14.22
N GLU A 47 23.69 -13.49 14.03
CA GLU A 47 25.05 -13.60 13.50
C GLU A 47 25.14 -13.21 12.02
N GLY A 48 24.11 -13.52 11.22
CA GLY A 48 24.00 -13.08 9.83
C GLY A 48 23.94 -11.55 9.73
N TYR A 49 23.13 -10.90 10.56
CA TYR A 49 23.02 -9.45 10.62
C TYR A 49 24.34 -8.79 11.02
N LYS A 50 25.03 -9.29 12.07
CA LYS A 50 26.35 -8.79 12.48
C LYS A 50 27.38 -8.86 11.35
N ARG A 51 27.29 -9.89 10.50
CA ARG A 51 28.16 -10.11 9.35
C ARG A 51 27.72 -9.34 8.10
N ARG A 52 26.63 -8.57 8.17
CA ARG A 52 26.01 -7.85 7.05
C ARG A 52 25.65 -8.79 5.89
N ASP A 53 25.18 -9.99 6.22
CA ASP A 53 24.58 -10.87 5.21
C ASP A 53 23.40 -10.13 4.55
N PRO A 54 23.39 -9.93 3.22
CA PRO A 54 22.37 -9.11 2.57
C PRO A 54 20.95 -9.63 2.77
N ARG A 55 20.77 -10.95 2.75
CA ARG A 55 19.46 -11.61 2.88
C ARG A 55 18.90 -11.39 4.29
N VAL A 56 19.71 -11.65 5.31
CA VAL A 56 19.32 -11.47 6.72
C VAL A 56 19.14 -9.99 7.06
N THR A 57 20.00 -9.12 6.53
CA THR A 57 19.92 -7.67 6.77
C THR A 57 18.61 -7.10 6.23
N HIS A 58 18.27 -7.43 4.98
CA HIS A 58 17.01 -7.03 4.36
C HIS A 58 15.79 -7.57 5.14
N MET A 59 15.85 -8.82 5.57
CA MET A 59 14.79 -9.43 6.38
C MET A 59 14.54 -8.67 7.68
N LEU A 60 15.59 -8.42 8.49
CA LEU A 60 15.44 -7.71 9.76
C LEU A 60 15.13 -6.21 9.60
N GLN A 61 15.35 -5.65 8.41
CA GLN A 61 14.90 -4.31 8.01
C GLN A 61 13.42 -4.27 7.61
N SER A 62 12.89 -5.39 7.12
CA SER A 62 11.56 -5.43 6.48
C SER A 62 10.45 -5.93 7.40
N LEU A 63 10.77 -6.75 8.42
CA LEU A 63 9.80 -7.25 9.39
C LEU A 63 10.25 -7.03 10.83
N THR A 64 9.34 -7.26 11.78
CA THR A 64 9.66 -7.36 13.21
C THR A 64 9.38 -8.79 13.65
N LEU A 65 10.42 -9.52 14.05
CA LEU A 65 10.30 -10.93 14.44
C LEU A 65 10.14 -11.08 15.95
N HIS A 66 9.17 -11.87 16.37
CA HIS A 66 8.93 -12.26 17.75
C HIS A 66 9.13 -13.76 17.87
N VAL A 67 10.01 -14.21 18.76
CA VAL A 67 10.33 -15.62 18.94
C VAL A 67 9.96 -16.05 20.36
N ILE A 68 9.08 -17.04 20.46
CA ILE A 68 8.62 -17.66 21.70
C ILE A 68 9.07 -19.13 21.65
N PRO A 69 10.26 -19.45 22.18
CA PRO A 69 10.84 -20.78 22.01
C PRO A 69 10.20 -21.84 22.92
N SER A 70 9.49 -21.46 23.98
CA SER A 70 8.92 -22.41 24.94
C SER A 70 7.66 -21.80 25.57
N VAL A 71 6.56 -22.55 25.57
CA VAL A 71 5.29 -22.14 26.19
C VAL A 71 4.96 -23.04 27.38
N ASP A 72 5.09 -24.35 27.22
CA ASP A 72 4.86 -25.35 28.27
C ASP A 72 6.18 -25.83 28.92
N ASP A 73 6.81 -24.93 29.68
CA ASP A 73 8.05 -25.26 30.40
C ASP A 73 7.87 -26.42 31.40
N MET A 74 6.71 -26.50 32.05
CA MET A 74 6.42 -27.56 33.03
C MET A 74 6.23 -28.92 32.37
N GLY A 75 5.59 -28.97 31.20
CA GLY A 75 5.51 -30.18 30.40
C GLY A 75 6.90 -30.64 29.98
N PHE A 76 7.73 -29.71 29.49
CA PHE A 76 9.10 -30.00 29.06
C PHE A 76 9.97 -30.60 30.17
N GLU A 77 9.91 -30.05 31.39
CA GLU A 77 10.66 -30.60 32.54
C GLU A 77 10.29 -32.04 32.91
N ARG A 78 9.10 -32.50 32.52
CA ARG A 78 8.62 -33.87 32.79
C ARG A 78 8.88 -34.83 31.63
N SER A 79 9.25 -34.32 30.47
CA SER A 79 9.46 -35.10 29.25
C SER A 79 10.85 -35.72 29.21
N VAL A 80 10.97 -36.86 28.52
CA VAL A 80 12.21 -37.63 28.45
C VAL A 80 12.70 -37.74 27.01
N SER A 81 13.97 -37.42 26.78
CA SER A 81 14.59 -37.51 25.46
C SER A 81 14.59 -38.96 24.93
N GLY A 82 14.31 -39.11 23.64
CA GLY A 82 14.15 -40.40 22.96
C GLY A 82 12.72 -40.95 22.99
N GLN A 83 11.78 -40.30 23.68
CA GLN A 83 10.37 -40.70 23.66
C GLN A 83 9.68 -40.15 22.40
N CYS A 84 9.43 -41.05 21.45
CA CYS A 84 8.77 -40.70 20.19
C CYS A 84 7.25 -40.87 20.23
N ASP A 85 6.75 -41.72 21.13
CA ASP A 85 5.31 -41.96 21.30
C ASP A 85 4.73 -40.93 22.26
N ARG A 86 3.64 -40.28 21.84
CA ARG A 86 2.89 -39.39 22.71
C ARG A 86 2.15 -40.24 23.74
N SER A 87 2.53 -40.15 25.03
CA SER A 87 1.73 -40.80 26.06
C SER A 87 0.34 -40.16 26.06
N LEU A 88 -0.71 -40.94 25.85
CA LEU A 88 -2.12 -40.49 25.79
C LEU A 88 -2.65 -39.86 27.10
N ASN A 89 -1.80 -39.66 28.11
CA ASN A 89 -2.13 -39.14 29.43
C ASN A 89 -1.56 -37.72 29.68
N VAL A 90 -1.43 -36.89 28.64
CA VAL A 90 -1.16 -35.44 28.83
C VAL A 90 -2.48 -34.74 29.16
N THR A 91 -2.88 -34.79 30.43
CA THR A 91 -4.12 -34.17 30.95
C THR A 91 -4.13 -32.63 30.88
N ASN A 92 -3.01 -32.00 30.51
CA ASN A 92 -2.81 -30.55 30.45
C ASN A 92 -2.17 -30.10 29.13
N ASP A 93 -2.62 -30.62 27.99
CA ASP A 93 -2.20 -30.06 26.69
C ASP A 93 -2.70 -28.61 26.56
N LEU A 94 -1.77 -27.68 26.33
CA LEU A 94 -2.05 -26.25 26.21
C LEU A 94 -2.59 -25.86 24.84
N GLU A 95 -2.31 -26.63 23.78
CA GLU A 95 -2.72 -26.31 22.41
C GLU A 95 -4.25 -26.16 22.29
N ASP A 96 -5.04 -26.94 23.05
CA ASP A 96 -6.51 -26.92 23.03
C ASP A 96 -7.14 -26.01 24.11
N LYS A 97 -6.46 -24.96 24.55
CA LYS A 97 -6.90 -24.14 25.70
C LYS A 97 -7.14 -22.68 25.36
N PHE A 98 -7.32 -22.34 24.08
CA PHE A 98 -7.52 -20.95 23.66
C PHE A 98 -8.98 -20.48 23.69
N ALA A 99 -9.97 -21.39 23.79
CA ALA A 99 -11.38 -20.99 23.89
C ALA A 99 -11.71 -20.20 25.17
N GLU A 100 -12.80 -19.43 25.14
CA GLU A 100 -13.28 -18.62 26.27
C GLU A 100 -13.54 -19.45 27.54
N GLU A 101 -13.96 -20.71 27.40
CA GLU A 101 -14.21 -21.60 28.54
C GLU A 101 -12.96 -21.88 29.39
N PHE A 102 -11.76 -21.61 28.86
CA PHE A 102 -10.48 -21.75 29.55
C PHE A 102 -9.90 -20.43 30.05
N ALA A 103 -10.64 -19.33 29.92
CA ALA A 103 -10.19 -18.00 30.34
C ALA A 103 -9.74 -18.00 31.82
N ASN A 104 -8.57 -17.42 32.06
CA ASN A 104 -7.92 -17.32 33.38
C ASN A 104 -7.55 -18.66 34.03
N LYS A 105 -7.62 -19.80 33.33
CA LYS A 105 -7.24 -21.11 33.87
C LYS A 105 -5.77 -21.46 33.63
N PHE A 106 -5.19 -20.95 32.54
CA PHE A 106 -3.82 -21.27 32.12
C PHE A 106 -3.01 -20.00 31.90
N GLY A 107 -2.11 -19.69 32.84
CA GLY A 107 -1.33 -18.45 32.80
C GLY A 107 -0.45 -18.28 31.54
N ALA A 108 0.06 -19.39 30.98
CA ALA A 108 0.82 -19.36 29.74
C ALA A 108 -0.06 -18.96 28.53
N ILE A 109 -1.29 -19.47 28.47
CA ILE A 109 -2.26 -19.13 27.43
C ILE A 109 -2.68 -17.66 27.54
N GLU A 110 -3.00 -17.18 28.74
CA GLU A 110 -3.35 -15.77 28.94
C GLU A 110 -2.20 -14.82 28.56
N ALA A 111 -0.96 -15.22 28.85
CA ALA A 111 0.22 -14.48 28.42
C ALA A 111 0.34 -14.45 26.89
N LEU A 112 0.07 -15.57 26.20
CA LEU A 112 0.04 -15.62 24.73
C LEU A 112 -1.10 -14.78 24.15
N LYS A 113 -2.33 -14.88 24.66
CA LYS A 113 -3.47 -14.06 24.21
C LYS A 113 -3.15 -12.57 24.29
N LYS A 114 -2.64 -12.12 25.43
CA LYS A 114 -2.19 -10.73 25.62
C LYS A 114 -1.05 -10.34 24.68
N ASN A 115 -0.16 -11.28 24.34
CA ASN A 115 0.93 -11.05 23.40
C ASN A 115 0.41 -10.83 21.97
N PHE A 116 -0.58 -11.61 21.53
CA PHE A 116 -1.26 -11.42 20.24
C PHE A 116 -1.99 -10.07 20.18
N GLU A 117 -2.75 -9.71 21.22
CA GLU A 117 -3.43 -8.40 21.31
C GLU A 117 -2.46 -7.21 21.21
N LEU A 118 -1.29 -7.34 21.85
CA LEU A 118 -0.30 -6.26 21.92
C LEU A 118 0.43 -6.06 20.59
N PHE A 119 0.82 -7.14 19.93
CA PHE A 119 1.71 -7.07 18.76
C PHE A 119 0.98 -7.22 17.43
N LYS A 120 -0.25 -7.74 17.41
CA LYS A 120 -1.09 -7.85 16.20
C LYS A 120 -0.33 -8.48 15.03
N TYR A 121 0.00 -9.75 15.21
CA TYR A 121 0.82 -10.48 14.25
C TYR A 121 0.11 -10.62 12.91
N VAL A 122 0.84 -10.36 11.83
CA VAL A 122 0.35 -10.54 10.46
C VAL A 122 0.47 -12.01 10.05
N THR A 123 1.59 -12.64 10.41
CA THR A 123 1.84 -14.07 10.15
C THR A 123 2.42 -14.74 11.38
N GLY A 124 2.20 -16.05 11.48
CA GLY A 124 2.75 -16.87 12.55
C GLY A 124 3.20 -18.25 12.07
N LEU A 125 4.26 -18.77 12.66
CA LEU A 125 4.70 -20.15 12.47
C LEU A 125 4.90 -20.81 13.83
N SER A 126 4.10 -21.83 14.12
CA SER A 126 4.41 -22.77 15.18
C SER A 126 5.30 -23.89 14.62
N VAL A 127 6.35 -24.28 15.32
CA VAL A 127 7.24 -25.38 14.93
C VAL A 127 7.13 -26.47 15.98
N GLU A 128 6.58 -27.62 15.59
CA GLU A 128 6.28 -28.73 16.49
C GLU A 128 6.78 -30.05 15.87
N SER A 129 6.78 -31.13 16.64
CA SER A 129 7.17 -32.47 16.17
C SER A 129 5.95 -33.40 16.20
N HIS A 130 6.15 -34.71 16.40
CA HIS A 130 5.07 -35.69 16.39
C HIS A 130 4.24 -35.67 15.08
N GLY A 131 4.94 -35.58 13.95
CA GLY A 131 4.34 -35.62 12.62
C GLY A 131 5.24 -34.98 11.55
N LEU A 132 4.88 -35.18 10.29
CA LEU A 132 5.52 -34.50 9.16
C LEU A 132 4.46 -33.84 8.31
N GLY A 133 4.50 -32.51 8.21
CA GLY A 133 3.56 -31.75 7.38
C GLY A 133 3.41 -30.30 7.81
N VAL A 134 2.42 -29.63 7.21
CA VAL A 134 1.99 -28.28 7.63
C VAL A 134 0.50 -28.32 7.94
N GLU A 135 0.15 -27.76 9.09
CA GLU A 135 -1.20 -27.69 9.62
C GLU A 135 -1.72 -26.25 9.52
N LEU A 136 -3.00 -26.12 9.21
CA LEU A 136 -3.70 -24.85 9.02
C LEU A 136 -4.88 -24.77 10.00
N PRO A 137 -5.39 -23.55 10.29
CA PRO A 137 -6.57 -23.38 11.14
C PRO A 137 -7.75 -24.24 10.67
N LEU A 138 -8.49 -24.83 11.61
CA LEU A 138 -9.67 -25.65 11.31
C LEU A 138 -10.81 -24.79 10.75
N MET A 139 -10.88 -23.54 11.18
CA MET A 139 -11.86 -22.56 10.72
C MET A 139 -11.61 -22.07 9.28
N LEU A 140 -10.42 -22.29 8.73
CA LEU A 140 -10.12 -21.95 7.33
C LEU A 140 -10.89 -22.88 6.38
N ASN A 141 -11.61 -22.36 5.40
CA ASN A 141 -12.20 -23.21 4.37
C ASN A 141 -11.11 -23.72 3.41
N LEU A 142 -10.78 -25.02 3.47
CA LEU A 142 -9.72 -25.59 2.63
C LEU A 142 -10.14 -25.72 1.16
N ASP A 143 -11.44 -25.80 0.87
CA ASP A 143 -11.95 -25.83 -0.51
C ASP A 143 -11.68 -24.47 -1.20
N ASP A 144 -11.57 -23.40 -0.40
CA ASP A 144 -11.21 -22.05 -0.85
C ASP A 144 -9.70 -21.80 -0.91
N LEU A 145 -8.83 -22.78 -0.61
CA LEU A 145 -7.38 -22.65 -0.89
C LEU A 145 -7.08 -22.56 -2.39
N ASN A 146 -8.04 -22.96 -3.23
CA ASN A 146 -8.03 -22.69 -4.67
C ASN A 146 -8.99 -21.53 -5.06
N GLY A 147 -9.63 -20.90 -4.07
CA GLY A 147 -10.71 -19.94 -4.21
C GLY A 147 -10.28 -18.47 -4.12
N GLN A 148 -11.29 -17.60 -3.92
CA GLN A 148 -11.25 -16.13 -4.08
C GLN A 148 -11.01 -15.35 -2.76
N SER A 149 -10.60 -16.01 -1.67
CA SER A 149 -10.30 -15.31 -0.40
C SER A 149 -8.84 -14.87 -0.32
N LEU A 150 -8.62 -13.68 0.25
CA LEU A 150 -7.30 -13.10 0.43
C LEU A 150 -6.50 -13.90 1.46
N SER A 151 -7.15 -14.30 2.55
CA SER A 151 -6.57 -15.16 3.59
C SER A 151 -6.09 -16.50 3.02
N SER A 152 -6.90 -17.14 2.17
CA SER A 152 -6.53 -18.41 1.51
C SER A 152 -5.30 -18.26 0.60
N MET A 153 -5.21 -17.16 -0.15
CA MET A 153 -4.02 -16.87 -0.97
C MET A 153 -2.76 -16.75 -0.10
N GLY A 154 -2.85 -16.03 1.00
CA GLY A 154 -1.74 -15.86 1.95
C GLY A 154 -1.30 -17.19 2.56
N PHE A 155 -2.23 -18.01 3.04
CA PHE A 155 -1.91 -19.36 3.55
C PHE A 155 -1.26 -20.24 2.48
N LYS A 156 -1.76 -20.23 1.25
CA LYS A 156 -1.16 -20.99 0.15
C LYS A 156 0.26 -20.56 -0.16
N ALA A 157 0.52 -19.25 -0.19
CA ALA A 157 1.85 -18.70 -0.40
C ALA A 157 2.82 -19.16 0.69
N LEU A 158 2.48 -18.94 1.96
CA LEU A 158 3.32 -19.29 3.10
C LEU A 158 3.58 -20.80 3.18
N THR A 159 2.55 -21.64 2.96
CA THR A 159 2.69 -23.10 3.04
C THR A 159 3.53 -23.66 1.89
N THR A 160 3.40 -23.07 0.70
CA THR A 160 4.20 -23.45 -0.47
C THR A 160 5.65 -23.07 -0.27
N ALA A 161 5.93 -21.85 0.21
CA ALA A 161 7.29 -21.38 0.50
C ALA A 161 8.00 -22.25 1.55
N TYR A 162 7.30 -22.66 2.61
CA TYR A 162 7.87 -23.54 3.63
C TYR A 162 8.19 -24.93 3.06
N LYS A 163 7.22 -25.57 2.38
CA LYS A 163 7.36 -26.94 1.88
C LYS A 163 8.39 -27.09 0.77
N ALA A 164 8.43 -26.14 -0.16
CA ALA A 164 9.34 -26.19 -1.31
C ALA A 164 10.82 -26.30 -0.89
N ASN A 165 11.14 -25.84 0.32
CA ASN A 165 12.49 -25.81 0.86
C ASN A 165 12.74 -26.86 1.95
N ASN A 166 11.78 -27.74 2.25
CA ASN A 166 11.93 -28.78 3.27
C ASN A 166 12.10 -30.16 2.63
N PRO A 167 13.32 -30.75 2.59
CA PRO A 167 13.55 -32.05 1.96
C PRO A 167 12.69 -33.17 2.54
N SER A 168 12.41 -33.14 3.84
CA SER A 168 11.58 -34.16 4.51
C SER A 168 10.12 -34.11 4.08
N LEU A 169 9.63 -32.95 3.64
CA LEU A 169 8.24 -32.76 3.17
C LEU A 169 8.08 -32.98 1.66
N LEU A 170 9.18 -33.06 0.91
CA LEU A 170 9.18 -33.36 -0.53
C LEU A 170 9.15 -34.87 -0.82
N VAL A 171 9.43 -35.69 0.19
CA VAL A 171 9.50 -37.15 0.08
C VAL A 171 8.36 -37.80 0.86
N ASP A 172 7.81 -38.89 0.34
CA ASP A 172 6.75 -39.67 0.99
C ASP A 172 7.29 -40.47 2.19
N ILE A 173 7.58 -39.79 3.30
CA ILE A 173 7.98 -40.41 4.56
C ILE A 173 6.73 -40.81 5.36
N LYS A 174 6.65 -42.05 5.83
CA LYS A 174 5.57 -42.52 6.72
C LYS A 174 6.06 -42.52 8.19
N CYS A 175 5.40 -41.77 9.06
CA CYS A 175 5.52 -41.98 10.51
C CYS A 175 4.76 -43.28 10.87
N ASN A 176 5.43 -44.25 11.51
CA ASN A 176 4.77 -45.49 11.93
C ASN A 176 3.73 -45.15 13.02
N GLU A 177 2.47 -45.55 12.80
CA GLU A 177 1.27 -45.38 13.65
C GLU A 177 0.46 -44.07 13.55
N THR A 178 0.93 -43.03 12.85
CA THR A 178 0.08 -41.88 12.46
C THR A 178 0.08 -41.70 10.94
N LYS A 179 -1.12 -41.71 10.33
CA LYS A 179 -1.30 -41.51 8.88
C LYS A 179 -0.56 -40.25 8.44
N VAL A 180 0.32 -40.39 7.46
CA VAL A 180 1.08 -39.32 6.80
C VAL A 180 0.20 -38.10 6.48
N ILE A 181 0.64 -36.92 6.92
CA ILE A 181 0.03 -35.64 6.58
C ILE A 181 0.66 -35.18 5.25
N LYS A 182 0.18 -35.73 4.13
CA LYS A 182 0.85 -35.58 2.81
C LYS A 182 0.75 -34.21 2.13
N THR A 183 -0.12 -33.30 2.56
CA THR A 183 -0.33 -32.09 1.74
C THR A 183 -0.67 -30.90 2.61
N TYR A 184 -1.76 -30.95 3.35
CA TYR A 184 -2.22 -29.99 4.36
C TYR A 184 -3.48 -30.67 4.92
N LYS A 185 -3.68 -30.70 6.23
CA LYS A 185 -4.84 -31.36 6.82
C LYS A 185 -5.43 -30.44 7.89
N LYS A 186 -6.76 -30.33 7.92
CA LYS A 186 -7.50 -29.99 9.14
C LYS A 186 -7.35 -31.17 10.10
N LEU A 187 -6.59 -31.06 11.18
CA LEU A 187 -6.57 -32.12 12.19
C LEU A 187 -7.79 -32.02 13.14
N SER A 188 -8.98 -32.14 12.54
CA SER A 188 -10.27 -32.17 13.26
C SER A 188 -10.45 -33.37 14.20
N HIS A 189 -9.47 -34.28 14.27
CA HIS A 189 -9.49 -35.45 15.16
C HIS A 189 -8.65 -35.27 16.43
N ILE A 190 -7.86 -34.20 16.53
CA ILE A 190 -7.01 -33.92 17.69
C ILE A 190 -7.57 -32.71 18.46
N HIS A 191 -8.07 -31.70 17.74
CA HIS A 191 -8.47 -30.42 18.32
C HIS A 191 -9.95 -30.11 18.05
N SER A 192 -10.60 -29.47 19.02
CA SER A 192 -11.95 -28.91 18.84
C SER A 192 -11.86 -27.56 18.13
N VAL A 193 -12.78 -27.29 17.19
CA VAL A 193 -12.82 -26.02 16.43
C VAL A 193 -12.88 -24.83 17.39
N GLY A 194 -12.00 -23.85 17.21
CA GLY A 194 -11.95 -22.64 18.04
C GLY A 194 -11.20 -22.78 19.36
N GLN A 195 -10.56 -23.93 19.61
CA GLN A 195 -9.78 -24.16 20.83
C GLN A 195 -8.26 -24.12 20.62
N SER A 196 -7.81 -24.23 19.37
CA SER A 196 -6.38 -24.29 18.99
C SER A 196 -5.71 -22.91 18.92
N LEU A 197 -4.38 -22.88 19.01
CA LEU A 197 -3.59 -21.65 18.78
C LEU A 197 -3.81 -21.12 17.35
N LEU A 198 -3.89 -22.01 16.37
CA LEU A 198 -4.12 -21.66 14.96
C LEU A 198 -5.48 -21.00 14.75
N ASP A 199 -6.54 -21.56 15.35
CA ASP A 199 -7.89 -20.97 15.27
C ASP A 199 -7.96 -19.64 16.00
N TYR A 200 -7.35 -19.52 17.19
CA TYR A 200 -7.28 -18.25 17.93
C TYR A 200 -6.58 -17.15 17.12
N GLY A 201 -5.39 -17.46 16.57
CA GLY A 201 -4.64 -16.51 15.75
C GLY A 201 -5.44 -16.04 14.53
N PHE A 202 -6.11 -16.97 13.84
CA PHE A 202 -6.86 -16.64 12.63
C PHE A 202 -8.23 -16.01 12.90
N ALA A 203 -9.03 -16.55 13.82
CA ALA A 203 -10.40 -16.09 14.06
C ALA A 203 -10.41 -14.72 14.74
N ASP A 204 -9.61 -14.56 15.80
CA ASP A 204 -9.64 -13.37 16.67
C ASP A 204 -8.68 -12.26 16.23
N HIS A 205 -7.59 -12.61 15.55
CA HIS A 205 -6.55 -11.63 15.17
C HIS A 205 -6.26 -11.56 13.67
N LYS A 206 -6.93 -12.37 12.84
CA LYS A 206 -6.67 -12.53 11.39
C LYS A 206 -5.20 -12.82 11.05
N THR A 207 -4.45 -13.35 12.01
CA THR A 207 -3.07 -13.77 11.82
C THR A 207 -3.04 -14.99 10.90
N LEU A 208 -2.27 -14.92 9.82
CA LEU A 208 -2.02 -16.06 8.95
C LEU A 208 -1.01 -17.00 9.63
N MET A 209 -1.51 -17.86 10.52
CA MET A 209 -0.71 -18.75 11.35
C MET A 209 -0.80 -20.21 10.92
N MET A 210 0.34 -20.90 10.86
CA MET A 210 0.40 -22.34 10.57
C MET A 210 1.33 -23.08 11.53
N THR A 211 1.15 -24.38 11.65
CA THR A 211 2.08 -25.25 12.39
C THR A 211 2.88 -26.10 11.41
N ALA A 212 4.20 -26.03 11.45
CA ALA A 212 5.08 -26.96 10.76
C ALA A 212 5.42 -28.13 11.70
N ARG A 213 5.00 -29.35 11.32
CA ARG A 213 5.45 -30.57 11.98
C ARG A 213 6.69 -31.11 11.28
N VAL A 214 7.81 -31.11 12.00
CA VAL A 214 9.14 -31.24 11.38
C VAL A 214 9.82 -32.58 11.63
N ASP A 215 9.27 -33.42 12.51
CA ASP A 215 9.80 -34.75 12.82
C ASP A 215 8.72 -35.71 13.32
N CYS A 216 8.83 -36.99 12.96
CA CYS A 216 7.89 -38.02 13.42
C CYS A 216 8.04 -38.29 14.93
N CYS A 217 9.25 -38.22 15.45
CA CYS A 217 9.51 -38.43 16.88
C CYS A 217 9.10 -37.17 17.66
N SER A 218 8.31 -37.31 18.73
CA SER A 218 7.99 -36.18 19.60
C SER A 218 9.24 -35.57 20.23
N TYR A 219 10.08 -36.40 20.87
CA TYR A 219 11.33 -35.95 21.50
C TYR A 219 12.54 -36.74 20.98
N PRO A 220 13.10 -36.37 19.81
CA PRO A 220 14.28 -37.04 19.26
C PRO A 220 15.54 -36.84 20.13
N LEU A 221 16.57 -37.63 19.86
CA LEU A 221 17.85 -37.55 20.55
C LEU A 221 18.64 -36.33 20.07
N SER A 222 19.51 -35.80 20.94
CA SER A 222 20.25 -34.55 20.67
C SER A 222 21.14 -34.60 19.42
N TYR A 223 21.62 -35.79 19.02
CA TYR A 223 22.43 -35.95 17.81
C TYR A 223 21.63 -35.81 16.51
N GLU A 224 20.30 -35.84 16.56
CA GLU A 224 19.40 -35.72 15.39
C GLU A 224 19.08 -34.25 15.06
N LEU A 225 19.14 -33.37 16.07
CA LEU A 225 18.88 -31.93 15.94
C LEU A 225 19.69 -31.23 14.83
N PRO A 226 20.97 -31.55 14.57
CA PRO A 226 21.72 -30.94 13.47
C PRO A 226 21.09 -31.21 12.10
N GLN A 227 20.56 -32.42 11.87
CA GLN A 227 19.91 -32.77 10.61
C GLN A 227 18.54 -32.11 10.50
N LEU A 228 17.76 -32.08 11.59
CA LEU A 228 16.48 -31.36 11.65
C LEU A 228 16.67 -29.87 11.34
N TRP A 229 17.70 -29.23 11.90
CA TRP A 229 18.06 -27.86 11.56
C TRP A 229 18.37 -27.69 10.08
N LYS A 230 19.21 -28.57 9.52
CA LYS A 230 19.60 -28.51 8.10
C LYS A 230 18.38 -28.62 7.17
N ASN A 231 17.38 -29.41 7.54
CA ASN A 231 16.17 -29.61 6.75
C ASN A 231 15.16 -28.46 6.86
N ASN A 232 15.20 -27.66 7.93
CA ASN A 232 14.17 -26.65 8.20
C ASN A 232 14.67 -25.20 8.10
N MET A 233 15.99 -24.96 8.15
CA MET A 233 16.55 -23.59 8.15
C MET A 233 16.07 -22.78 6.94
N GLU A 234 16.18 -23.33 5.73
CA GLU A 234 15.76 -22.64 4.51
C GLU A 234 14.25 -22.45 4.45
N SER A 235 13.46 -23.43 4.89
CA SER A 235 12.00 -23.30 5.00
C SER A 235 11.56 -22.17 5.92
N MET A 236 12.22 -22.00 7.08
CA MET A 236 11.95 -20.90 7.99
C MET A 236 12.38 -19.55 7.39
N MET A 237 13.50 -19.50 6.67
CA MET A 237 13.92 -18.29 5.93
C MET A 237 12.89 -17.90 4.86
N SER A 238 12.45 -18.85 4.01
CA SER A 238 11.47 -18.61 2.95
C SER A 238 10.07 -18.26 3.48
N PHE A 239 9.69 -18.81 4.64
CA PHE A 239 8.48 -18.38 5.35
C PHE A 239 8.56 -16.89 5.69
N LEU A 240 9.66 -16.44 6.32
CA LEU A 240 9.83 -15.02 6.67
C LEU A 240 9.88 -14.09 5.44
N GLU A 241 10.52 -14.50 4.35
CA GLU A 241 10.55 -13.73 3.09
C GLU A 241 9.16 -13.59 2.46
N THR A 242 8.33 -14.63 2.58
CA THR A 242 6.95 -14.61 2.13
C THR A 242 6.10 -13.73 3.05
N SER A 243 6.32 -13.76 4.36
CA SER A 243 5.69 -12.85 5.34
C SER A 243 6.02 -11.37 5.11
N ILE A 244 7.12 -11.06 4.42
CA ILE A 244 7.48 -9.68 4.00
C ILE A 244 6.70 -9.27 2.76
N THR A 245 6.45 -10.20 1.84
CA THR A 245 5.89 -9.88 0.52
C THR A 245 4.44 -9.45 0.66
N GLY A 246 4.15 -8.19 0.34
CA GLY A 246 2.81 -7.66 0.64
C GLY A 246 2.66 -6.15 0.57
N ILE A 247 1.62 -5.69 1.26
CA ILE A 247 1.25 -4.27 1.33
C ILE A 247 1.01 -3.92 2.80
N THR A 248 1.57 -2.82 3.25
CA THR A 248 1.27 -2.22 4.56
C THR A 248 0.84 -0.78 4.35
N GLY A 249 -0.10 -0.29 5.16
CA GLY A 249 -0.64 1.02 4.91
C GLY A 249 -1.51 1.57 6.01
N TYR A 250 -1.96 2.80 5.79
CA TYR A 250 -2.97 3.46 6.62
C TYR A 250 -4.07 4.04 5.74
N VAL A 251 -5.30 4.01 6.23
CA VAL A 251 -6.45 4.71 5.66
C VAL A 251 -6.90 5.77 6.67
N LEU A 252 -6.71 7.04 6.30
CA LEU A 252 -7.02 8.19 7.14
C LEU A 252 -7.84 9.21 6.36
N ASP A 253 -8.37 10.22 7.03
CA ASP A 253 -8.92 11.42 6.39
C ASP A 253 -7.89 12.56 6.34
N SER A 254 -8.27 13.70 5.74
CA SER A 254 -7.43 14.89 5.62
C SER A 254 -6.99 15.48 6.97
N SER A 255 -7.71 15.16 8.06
CA SER A 255 -7.41 15.54 9.45
C SER A 255 -6.54 14.50 10.19
N ASN A 256 -6.06 13.45 9.48
CA ASN A 256 -5.32 12.31 10.03
C ASN A 256 -6.13 11.44 11.02
N ALA A 257 -7.45 11.45 10.94
CA ALA A 257 -8.31 10.56 11.71
C ALA A 257 -8.72 9.32 10.88
N VAL A 258 -9.08 8.24 11.56
CA VAL A 258 -9.60 7.03 10.89
C VAL A 258 -11.08 7.26 10.53
N PRO A 259 -11.48 7.18 9.25
CA PRO A 259 -12.88 7.31 8.88
C PRO A 259 -13.74 6.22 9.54
N LYS A 260 -15.01 6.52 9.80
CA LYS A 260 -15.93 5.52 10.37
C LYS A 260 -16.40 4.56 9.28
N ALA A 261 -16.46 3.26 9.61
CA ALA A 261 -16.95 2.22 8.71
C ALA A 261 -16.23 2.20 7.34
N VAL A 262 -14.88 2.31 7.37
CA VAL A 262 -14.05 2.14 6.17
C VAL A 262 -14.27 0.74 5.62
N SER A 263 -14.47 0.66 4.30
CA SER A 263 -14.47 -0.57 3.52
C SER A 263 -13.34 -0.51 2.50
N VAL A 264 -12.44 -1.49 2.57
CA VAL A 264 -11.35 -1.66 1.62
C VAL A 264 -11.47 -3.04 0.98
N ILE A 265 -11.59 -3.08 -0.34
CA ILE A 265 -11.84 -4.30 -1.10
C ILE A 265 -10.81 -4.41 -2.21
N MET A 266 -10.20 -5.57 -2.36
CA MET A 266 -9.30 -5.87 -3.47
C MET A 266 -10.07 -6.49 -4.63
N GLU A 267 -9.89 -5.97 -5.84
CA GLU A 267 -10.55 -6.49 -7.04
C GLU A 267 -10.21 -7.99 -7.23
N GLY A 268 -11.25 -8.80 -7.45
CA GLY A 268 -11.12 -10.26 -7.57
C GLY A 268 -11.22 -11.03 -6.25
N PHE A 269 -11.39 -10.36 -5.11
CA PHE A 269 -11.57 -10.98 -3.80
C PHE A 269 -12.86 -10.50 -3.13
N GLU A 270 -13.61 -11.43 -2.53
CA GLU A 270 -14.87 -11.11 -1.82
C GLU A 270 -14.63 -10.62 -0.38
N GLU A 271 -13.50 -11.01 0.22
CA GLU A 271 -13.14 -10.69 1.60
C GLU A 271 -12.63 -9.24 1.71
N PRO A 272 -13.26 -8.38 2.54
CA PRO A 272 -12.76 -7.04 2.78
C PRO A 272 -11.45 -7.07 3.60
N ILE A 273 -10.57 -6.12 3.32
CA ILE A 273 -9.32 -5.93 4.04
C ILE A 273 -9.61 -5.31 5.41
N GLU A 274 -9.12 -5.95 6.47
CA GLU A 274 -9.30 -5.45 7.83
C GLU A 274 -8.46 -4.20 8.09
N ILE A 275 -9.12 -3.16 8.60
CA ILE A 275 -8.51 -1.89 8.98
C ILE A 275 -8.54 -1.76 10.51
N GLU A 276 -7.39 -1.52 11.12
CA GLU A 276 -7.29 -1.29 12.56
C GLU A 276 -8.02 0.00 12.94
N SER A 277 -9.12 -0.12 13.68
CA SER A 277 -10.02 1.00 14.01
C SER A 277 -9.38 2.19 14.74
N LYS A 278 -8.26 1.98 15.45
CA LYS A 278 -7.58 3.03 16.22
C LYS A 278 -6.56 3.83 15.41
N THR A 279 -5.90 3.18 14.45
CA THR A 279 -4.75 3.74 13.73
C THR A 279 -5.02 3.90 12.25
N GLY A 280 -6.04 3.23 11.71
CA GLY A 280 -6.31 3.13 10.27
C GLY A 280 -5.37 2.15 9.57
N ARG A 281 -4.53 1.43 10.31
CA ARG A 281 -3.49 0.56 9.75
C ARG A 281 -4.07 -0.72 9.15
N PHE A 282 -3.48 -1.18 8.06
CA PHE A 282 -3.71 -2.51 7.53
C PHE A 282 -2.39 -3.14 7.05
N ASN A 283 -2.36 -4.47 7.04
CA ASN A 283 -1.22 -5.24 6.54
C ASN A 283 -1.76 -6.44 5.77
N LEU A 284 -1.19 -6.69 4.59
CA LEU A 284 -1.58 -7.75 3.68
C LEU A 284 -0.36 -8.54 3.27
N VAL A 285 -0.44 -9.86 3.32
CA VAL A 285 0.56 -10.76 2.77
C VAL A 285 0.06 -11.22 1.42
N LEU A 286 0.82 -10.92 0.38
CA LEU A 286 0.42 -11.13 -1.01
C LEU A 286 1.55 -11.82 -1.76
N ASN A 287 1.21 -12.44 -2.88
CA ASN A 287 2.22 -12.83 -3.85
C ASN A 287 2.66 -11.61 -4.66
N ALA A 288 3.78 -11.74 -5.37
CA ALA A 288 4.15 -10.75 -6.37
C ALA A 288 3.07 -10.66 -7.46
N GLY A 289 2.66 -9.45 -7.82
CA GLY A 289 1.53 -9.24 -8.71
C GLY A 289 1.10 -7.77 -8.79
N VAL A 290 0.09 -7.51 -9.60
CA VAL A 290 -0.56 -6.20 -9.69
C VAL A 290 -1.98 -6.35 -9.14
N TYR A 291 -2.33 -5.49 -8.19
CA TYR A 291 -3.59 -5.53 -7.48
C TYR A 291 -4.30 -4.19 -7.59
N THR A 292 -5.62 -4.22 -7.84
CA THR A 292 -6.47 -3.02 -7.76
C THR A 292 -7.18 -3.05 -6.41
N ILE A 293 -7.12 -1.95 -5.65
CA ILE A 293 -7.72 -1.84 -4.33
C ILE A 293 -8.68 -0.64 -4.32
N HIS A 294 -9.90 -0.88 -3.88
CA HIS A 294 -10.96 0.11 -3.72
C HIS A 294 -11.09 0.50 -2.24
N PHE A 295 -11.07 1.79 -1.96
CA PHE A 295 -11.22 2.38 -0.64
C PHE A 295 -12.50 3.21 -0.63
N SER A 296 -13.35 3.00 0.37
CA SER A 296 -14.61 3.72 0.51
C SER A 296 -14.98 3.90 1.98
N ALA A 297 -15.64 5.02 2.29
CA ALA A 297 -16.22 5.26 3.60
C ALA A 297 -17.45 6.19 3.45
N PRO A 298 -18.50 6.05 4.28
CA PRO A 298 -19.65 6.95 4.23
C PRO A 298 -19.26 8.43 4.41
N GLY A 299 -19.66 9.29 3.47
CA GLY A 299 -19.33 10.72 3.49
C GLY A 299 -17.94 11.06 2.94
N PHE A 300 -17.26 10.09 2.33
CA PHE A 300 -15.97 10.25 1.68
C PHE A 300 -16.01 9.84 0.21
N GLU A 301 -15.14 10.43 -0.60
CA GLU A 301 -14.94 10.06 -2.00
C GLU A 301 -14.25 8.69 -2.09
N ASN A 302 -14.72 7.86 -3.01
CA ASN A 302 -14.12 6.55 -3.23
C ASN A 302 -12.77 6.70 -3.95
N LYS A 303 -11.74 6.01 -3.47
CA LYS A 303 -10.42 5.96 -4.12
C LYS A 303 -10.14 4.57 -4.64
N THR A 304 -9.53 4.48 -5.82
CA THR A 304 -9.07 3.22 -6.40
C THR A 304 -7.60 3.33 -6.74
N LEU A 305 -6.79 2.38 -6.27
CA LEU A 305 -5.35 2.35 -6.51
C LEU A 305 -4.94 1.04 -7.16
N SER A 306 -4.06 1.13 -8.16
CA SER A 306 -3.37 -0.03 -8.74
C SER A 306 -1.97 -0.11 -8.14
N VAL A 307 -1.65 -1.22 -7.48
CA VAL A 307 -0.42 -1.43 -6.70
C VAL A 307 0.32 -2.65 -7.24
N THR A 308 1.60 -2.47 -7.59
CA THR A 308 2.50 -3.57 -7.93
C THR A 308 3.27 -4.03 -6.70
N VAL A 309 3.15 -5.31 -6.36
CA VAL A 309 3.90 -5.98 -5.30
C VAL A 309 4.97 -6.85 -5.94
N LYS A 310 6.21 -6.77 -5.45
CA LYS A 310 7.31 -7.62 -5.89
C LYS A 310 7.70 -8.59 -4.79
N THR A 311 8.32 -9.71 -5.16
CA THR A 311 8.81 -10.71 -4.21
C THR A 311 9.78 -10.07 -3.21
N ASN A 312 9.63 -10.41 -1.93
CA ASN A 312 10.45 -9.91 -0.83
C ASN A 312 10.38 -8.37 -0.64
N GLU A 313 9.29 -7.74 -1.11
CA GLU A 313 8.99 -6.31 -0.92
C GLU A 313 7.69 -6.14 -0.13
N ASN A 314 7.73 -5.33 0.92
CA ASN A 314 6.53 -4.83 1.59
C ASN A 314 6.24 -3.41 1.11
N LYS A 315 5.23 -3.26 0.25
CA LYS A 315 4.90 -1.96 -0.34
C LYS A 315 4.11 -1.11 0.65
N LYS A 316 4.65 0.06 1.03
CA LYS A 316 3.92 1.02 1.87
C LYS A 316 2.92 1.84 1.06
N ILE A 317 1.62 1.76 1.37
CA ILE A 317 0.57 2.58 0.75
C ILE A 317 -0.25 3.31 1.82
N ASN A 318 -0.12 4.62 1.89
CA ASN A 318 -0.95 5.47 2.73
C ASN A 318 -2.01 6.11 1.85
N VAL A 319 -3.27 6.04 2.28
CA VAL A 319 -4.42 6.57 1.55
C VAL A 319 -5.13 7.57 2.44
N ILE A 320 -5.34 8.76 1.91
CA ILE A 320 -6.19 9.77 2.53
C ILE A 320 -7.54 9.75 1.82
N LEU A 321 -8.65 9.62 2.54
CA LEU A 321 -10.00 9.75 2.01
C LEU A 321 -10.49 11.18 2.24
N ASP A 322 -11.02 11.79 1.18
CA ASP A 322 -11.53 13.16 1.21
C ASP A 322 -13.02 13.18 1.44
N SER A 323 -13.50 14.13 2.24
CA SER A 323 -14.93 14.25 2.49
C SER A 323 -15.67 14.72 1.24
N THR A 324 -16.83 14.13 0.97
CA THR A 324 -17.71 14.56 -0.14
C THR A 324 -18.30 15.95 0.07
N GLY A 325 -18.23 16.51 1.28
CA GLY A 325 -18.77 17.82 1.66
C GLY A 325 -17.85 19.00 1.32
N LEU A 326 -17.13 18.96 0.20
CA LEU A 326 -16.23 20.04 -0.18
C LEU A 326 -17.03 21.30 -0.56
N LEU A 327 -16.84 22.37 0.22
CA LEU A 327 -17.41 23.69 -0.05
C LEU A 327 -16.45 24.49 -0.93
N MET A 328 -16.74 24.55 -2.23
CA MET A 328 -16.01 25.40 -3.18
C MET A 328 -16.70 26.76 -3.35
N SER A 329 -15.91 27.80 -3.63
CA SER A 329 -16.41 29.14 -3.93
C SER A 329 -15.60 29.76 -5.07
N TYR A 330 -16.21 30.67 -5.83
CA TYR A 330 -15.52 31.35 -6.91
C TYR A 330 -14.61 32.47 -6.38
N HIS A 331 -13.35 32.47 -6.79
CA HIS A 331 -12.35 33.46 -6.41
C HIS A 331 -12.14 34.47 -7.53
N ASN A 332 -12.18 35.77 -7.23
CA ASN A 332 -11.69 36.79 -8.15
C ASN A 332 -10.16 36.73 -8.27
N TYR A 333 -9.59 37.49 -9.21
CA TYR A 333 -8.16 37.49 -9.49
C TYR A 333 -7.32 37.77 -8.24
N GLU A 334 -7.72 38.76 -7.42
CA GLU A 334 -6.96 39.19 -6.25
C GLU A 334 -7.01 38.14 -5.12
N THR A 335 -8.19 37.57 -4.86
CA THR A 335 -8.35 36.49 -3.88
C THR A 335 -7.59 35.23 -4.31
N MET A 336 -7.66 34.86 -5.59
CA MET A 336 -6.88 33.74 -6.14
C MET A 336 -5.38 34.00 -6.00
N ALA A 337 -4.89 35.18 -6.39
CA ALA A 337 -3.47 35.51 -6.29
C ALA A 337 -2.95 35.42 -4.85
N THR A 338 -3.73 35.91 -3.89
CA THR A 338 -3.42 35.83 -2.46
C THR A 338 -3.43 34.39 -1.97
N LEU A 339 -4.41 33.59 -2.37
CA LEU A 339 -4.50 32.18 -2.01
C LEU A 339 -3.28 31.38 -2.51
N LEU A 340 -2.90 31.56 -3.78
CA LEU A 340 -1.73 30.94 -4.36
C LEU A 340 -0.43 31.38 -3.65
N ALA A 341 -0.30 32.66 -3.30
CA ALA A 341 0.85 33.14 -2.55
C ALA A 341 0.94 32.45 -1.17
N ASN A 342 -0.17 32.36 -0.45
CA ASN A 342 -0.23 31.66 0.84
C ASN A 342 0.13 30.18 0.72
N TYR A 343 -0.29 29.50 -0.35
CA TYR A 343 0.13 28.11 -0.61
C TYR A 343 1.62 28.01 -0.89
N SER A 344 2.19 28.96 -1.64
CA SER A 344 3.64 28.97 -1.90
C SER A 344 4.45 29.17 -0.62
N ASP A 345 3.99 30.07 0.25
CA ASP A 345 4.64 30.36 1.54
C ASP A 345 4.52 29.20 2.53
N LYS A 346 3.41 28.46 2.49
CA LYS A 346 3.16 27.31 3.37
C LYS A 346 3.96 26.07 2.95
N TYR A 347 4.23 25.89 1.65
CA TYR A 347 4.91 24.72 1.10
C TYR A 347 6.16 25.09 0.25
N PRO A 348 7.14 25.81 0.81
CA PRO A 348 8.22 26.42 0.02
C PRO A 348 9.15 25.39 -0.64
N ASP A 349 9.29 24.20 -0.06
CA ASP A 349 10.22 23.16 -0.56
C ASP A 349 9.78 22.52 -1.89
N ILE A 350 8.47 22.57 -2.16
CA ILE A 350 7.85 21.90 -3.31
C ILE A 350 7.07 22.84 -4.21
N THR A 351 7.06 24.15 -3.92
CA THR A 351 6.25 25.09 -4.68
C THR A 351 7.04 26.29 -5.18
N SER A 352 6.59 26.87 -6.27
CA SER A 352 7.00 28.21 -6.68
C SER A 352 5.87 28.92 -7.41
N LEU A 353 5.63 30.17 -7.05
CA LEU A 353 4.67 31.04 -7.71
C LEU A 353 5.42 32.11 -8.52
N PHE A 354 5.14 32.18 -9.82
CA PHE A 354 5.76 33.17 -10.70
C PHE A 354 4.79 33.65 -11.77
N SER A 355 5.15 34.73 -12.45
CA SER A 355 4.37 35.26 -13.56
C SER A 355 5.04 34.99 -14.90
N ILE A 356 4.25 34.57 -15.89
CA ILE A 356 4.72 34.35 -17.27
C ILE A 356 4.52 35.58 -18.18
N GLY A 357 3.83 36.60 -17.68
CA GLY A 357 3.48 37.82 -18.42
C GLY A 357 2.33 38.57 -17.78
N GLU A 358 1.84 39.61 -18.46
CA GLU A 358 0.73 40.44 -17.99
C GLU A 358 -0.42 40.44 -18.99
N SER A 359 -1.64 40.60 -18.48
CA SER A 359 -2.83 40.83 -19.29
C SER A 359 -2.85 42.24 -19.88
N VAL A 360 -3.85 42.52 -20.73
CA VAL A 360 -4.08 43.87 -21.25
C VAL A 360 -4.25 44.89 -20.12
N GLN A 361 -4.98 44.54 -19.05
CA GLN A 361 -5.18 45.38 -17.86
C GLN A 361 -4.08 45.22 -16.80
N LYS A 362 -2.90 44.72 -17.17
CA LYS A 362 -1.72 44.65 -16.27
C LYS A 362 -1.86 43.69 -15.10
N ARG A 363 -2.75 42.69 -15.19
CA ARG A 363 -2.81 41.58 -14.23
C ARG A 363 -1.74 40.55 -14.59
N LYS A 364 -0.97 40.09 -13.61
CA LYS A 364 0.03 39.04 -13.81
C LYS A 364 -0.65 37.71 -14.14
N LEU A 365 -0.18 37.02 -15.17
CA LEU A 365 -0.56 35.62 -15.44
C LEU A 365 0.25 34.74 -14.52
N LEU A 366 -0.37 34.27 -13.45
CA LEU A 366 0.29 33.54 -12.36
C LEU A 366 0.31 32.04 -12.65
N VAL A 367 1.51 31.46 -12.63
CA VAL A 367 1.74 30.02 -12.71
C VAL A 367 2.19 29.52 -11.35
N PHE A 368 1.49 28.51 -10.84
CA PHE A 368 1.82 27.80 -9.62
C PHE A 368 2.47 26.48 -9.99
N ARG A 369 3.76 26.32 -9.68
CA ARG A 369 4.50 25.08 -9.91
C ARG A 369 4.52 24.26 -8.62
N ILE A 370 4.30 22.97 -8.75
CA ILE A 370 4.42 21.96 -7.70
C ILE A 370 5.47 20.92 -8.13
N GLY A 371 6.41 20.59 -7.26
CA GLY A 371 7.49 19.63 -7.47
C GLY A 371 8.80 20.05 -6.79
N LEU A 372 9.63 19.08 -6.44
CA LEU A 372 10.90 19.27 -5.72
C LEU A 372 11.91 20.08 -6.55
N GLU A 373 12.47 21.16 -5.97
CA GLU A 373 13.50 21.95 -6.67
C GLU A 373 14.78 21.14 -6.98
N SER A 374 15.11 20.16 -6.14
CA SER A 374 16.25 19.25 -6.38
C SER A 374 16.08 18.40 -7.63
N ALA A 375 14.84 18.06 -7.98
CA ALA A 375 14.51 17.23 -9.13
C ALA A 375 14.73 17.99 -10.45
N ARG A 376 14.59 19.33 -10.45
CA ARG A 376 14.80 20.23 -11.60
C ARG A 376 16.18 20.12 -12.26
N ARG A 377 17.20 19.63 -11.55
CA ARG A 377 18.57 19.48 -12.08
C ARG A 377 18.83 18.11 -12.73
N GLY A 378 17.90 17.16 -12.62
CA GLY A 378 17.98 15.85 -13.26
C GLY A 378 17.27 15.85 -14.61
N ALA A 379 17.85 15.20 -15.62
CA ALA A 379 17.26 15.03 -16.95
C ALA A 379 16.01 14.10 -16.98
N GLU A 380 15.50 13.68 -15.82
CA GLU A 380 14.52 12.60 -15.66
C GLU A 380 13.15 13.04 -15.13
N THR A 381 12.94 14.35 -14.84
CA THR A 381 11.63 14.83 -14.34
C THR A 381 10.69 15.24 -15.47
N ALA A 382 9.48 14.69 -15.45
CA ALA A 382 8.44 15.07 -16.41
C ALA A 382 7.78 16.40 -16.01
N ASN A 383 7.79 17.38 -16.93
CA ASN A 383 7.04 18.62 -16.77
C ASN A 383 5.63 18.43 -17.36
N VAL A 384 4.61 18.57 -16.52
CA VAL A 384 3.20 18.51 -16.92
C VAL A 384 2.59 19.88 -16.69
N ARG A 385 1.68 20.34 -17.56
CA ARG A 385 0.95 21.58 -17.31
C ARG A 385 -0.56 21.46 -17.41
N PHE A 386 -1.22 22.30 -16.62
CA PHE A 386 -2.64 22.53 -16.61
C PHE A 386 -2.94 24.01 -16.85
N ILE A 387 -3.89 24.31 -17.75
CA ILE A 387 -4.33 25.67 -18.04
C ILE A 387 -5.85 25.74 -17.88
N GLY A 388 -6.34 26.74 -17.16
CA GLY A 388 -7.75 27.05 -17.00
C GLY A 388 -8.06 28.50 -17.36
N GLY A 389 -9.33 28.78 -17.60
CA GLY A 389 -9.82 30.14 -17.87
C GLY A 389 -9.20 30.79 -19.10
N LEU A 390 -8.97 30.04 -20.18
CA LEU A 390 -8.59 30.62 -21.49
C LEU A 390 -9.65 31.61 -21.97
N GLN A 391 -10.91 31.21 -21.86
CA GLN A 391 -12.03 32.14 -21.91
C GLN A 391 -12.38 32.53 -20.47
N GLY A 392 -12.39 33.82 -20.16
CA GLY A 392 -12.45 34.29 -18.77
C GLY A 392 -13.76 33.92 -18.06
N HIS A 393 -14.86 33.77 -18.80
CA HIS A 393 -16.15 33.32 -18.27
C HIS A 393 -16.19 31.85 -17.85
N GLU A 394 -15.22 31.01 -18.24
CA GLU A 394 -15.12 29.59 -17.86
C GLU A 394 -14.54 29.41 -16.44
N ARG A 395 -15.07 30.15 -15.46
CA ARG A 395 -14.51 30.28 -14.11
C ARG A 395 -14.41 28.96 -13.34
N SER A 396 -15.26 27.97 -13.65
CA SER A 396 -15.20 26.68 -12.95
C SER A 396 -13.91 25.93 -13.26
N SER A 397 -13.32 26.11 -14.45
CA SER A 397 -12.00 25.54 -14.76
C SER A 397 -10.89 26.11 -13.87
N THR A 398 -10.98 27.40 -13.52
CA THR A 398 -10.08 28.04 -12.56
C THR A 398 -10.20 27.42 -11.18
N GLU A 399 -11.42 27.27 -10.66
CA GLU A 399 -11.64 26.70 -9.33
C GLU A 399 -11.22 25.23 -9.24
N LEU A 400 -11.46 24.43 -10.28
CA LEU A 400 -10.99 23.04 -10.34
C LEU A 400 -9.45 22.96 -10.26
N LEU A 401 -8.74 23.88 -10.90
CA LEU A 401 -7.28 23.92 -10.83
C LEU A 401 -6.76 24.42 -9.48
N ILE A 402 -7.45 25.36 -8.84
CA ILE A 402 -7.13 25.78 -7.47
C ILE A 402 -7.35 24.60 -6.50
N GLN A 403 -8.45 23.86 -6.66
CA GLN A 403 -8.74 22.68 -5.85
C GLN A 403 -7.71 21.57 -6.09
N LEU A 404 -7.26 21.36 -7.32
CA LEU A 404 -6.20 20.41 -7.63
C LEU A 404 -4.89 20.80 -6.92
N ILE A 405 -4.53 22.09 -6.89
CA ILE A 405 -3.36 22.57 -6.15
C ILE A 405 -3.51 22.25 -4.66
N GLU A 406 -4.64 22.61 -4.04
CA GLU A 406 -4.88 22.35 -2.62
C GLU A 406 -4.84 20.85 -2.29
N TYR A 407 -5.45 20.03 -3.15
CA TYR A 407 -5.44 18.58 -3.03
C TYR A 407 -4.01 18.02 -3.03
N LEU A 408 -3.21 18.36 -4.05
CA LEU A 408 -1.82 17.91 -4.16
C LEU A 408 -0.97 18.32 -2.94
N LEU A 409 -1.11 19.57 -2.48
CA LEU A 409 -0.31 20.09 -1.37
C LEU A 409 -0.73 19.52 -0.01
N SER A 410 -2.03 19.41 0.25
CA SER A 410 -2.56 18.88 1.53
C SER A 410 -2.27 17.38 1.73
N HIS A 411 -2.05 16.66 0.62
CA HIS A 411 -1.78 15.22 0.60
C HIS A 411 -0.30 14.87 0.51
N TYR A 412 0.58 15.81 0.19
CA TYR A 412 2.01 15.56 0.09
C TYR A 412 2.57 15.05 1.43
N LYS A 413 3.37 13.98 1.39
CA LYS A 413 3.90 13.22 2.54
C LYS A 413 2.85 12.50 3.41
N LYS A 414 1.57 12.57 3.05
CA LYS A 414 0.49 11.85 3.73
C LYS A 414 -0.03 10.69 2.87
N ASP A 415 -0.30 10.96 1.60
CA ASP A 415 -0.74 9.99 0.61
C ASP A 415 0.44 9.50 -0.21
N THR A 416 0.62 8.18 -0.31
CA THR A 416 1.78 7.59 -0.99
C THR A 416 1.82 7.95 -2.48
N PHE A 417 0.67 7.90 -3.16
CA PHE A 417 0.60 8.14 -4.59
C PHE A 417 0.88 9.61 -4.91
N ILE A 418 0.26 10.53 -4.17
CA ILE A 418 0.49 11.97 -4.36
C ILE A 418 1.94 12.35 -4.03
N THR A 419 2.52 11.75 -3.00
CA THR A 419 3.93 11.97 -2.66
C THR A 419 4.85 11.55 -3.81
N GLN A 420 4.66 10.34 -4.34
CA GLN A 420 5.43 9.86 -5.49
C GLN A 420 5.24 10.74 -6.73
N LEU A 421 4.01 11.17 -7.00
CA LEU A 421 3.69 12.05 -8.12
C LEU A 421 4.47 13.37 -8.03
N ILE A 422 4.48 14.02 -6.86
CA ILE A 422 5.18 15.30 -6.65
C ILE A 422 6.71 15.12 -6.65
N ASP A 423 7.20 14.01 -6.11
CA ASP A 423 8.65 13.73 -6.07
C ASP A 423 9.22 13.47 -7.48
N MET A 424 8.42 12.95 -8.41
CA MET A 424 8.85 12.55 -9.76
C MET A 424 8.48 13.54 -10.87
N THR A 425 7.62 14.52 -10.61
CA THR A 425 7.08 15.42 -11.66
C THR A 425 7.15 16.89 -11.26
N HIS A 426 7.20 17.77 -12.27
CA HIS A 426 6.87 19.18 -12.08
C HIS A 426 5.51 19.47 -12.70
N ILE A 427 4.54 19.81 -11.86
CA ILE A 427 3.18 20.16 -12.27
C ILE A 427 3.09 21.67 -12.28
N TYR A 428 2.85 22.25 -13.46
CA TYR A 428 2.66 23.68 -13.64
C TYR A 428 1.20 23.99 -13.87
N VAL A 429 0.61 24.85 -13.04
CA VAL A 429 -0.81 25.19 -13.12
C VAL A 429 -0.94 26.67 -13.41
N LEU A 430 -1.63 27.03 -14.50
CA LEU A 430 -2.08 28.38 -14.82
C LEU A 430 -3.61 28.42 -14.63
N PRO A 431 -4.12 28.77 -13.44
CA PRO A 431 -5.55 28.65 -13.16
C PRO A 431 -6.43 29.63 -13.95
N MET A 432 -5.89 30.80 -14.30
CA MET A 432 -6.63 31.89 -14.92
C MET A 432 -5.80 32.56 -16.03
N ALA A 433 -5.93 32.06 -17.26
CA ALA A 433 -5.20 32.58 -18.41
C ALA A 433 -5.73 33.92 -18.93
N ASN A 434 -7.05 34.16 -18.84
CA ASN A 434 -7.70 35.43 -19.20
C ASN A 434 -8.27 36.13 -17.97
N PRO A 435 -7.43 36.72 -17.09
CA PRO A 435 -7.93 37.37 -15.87
C PRO A 435 -8.81 38.58 -16.17
N ASP A 436 -8.61 39.26 -17.31
CA ASP A 436 -9.40 40.43 -17.68
C ASP A 436 -10.85 40.07 -18.03
N GLY A 437 -11.05 39.02 -18.83
CA GLY A 437 -12.39 38.50 -19.11
C GLY A 437 -13.03 37.92 -17.85
N ALA A 438 -12.23 37.28 -16.99
CA ALA A 438 -12.72 36.60 -15.81
C ALA A 438 -13.30 37.57 -14.77
N GLU A 439 -12.72 38.77 -14.62
CA GLU A 439 -13.27 39.84 -13.76
C GLU A 439 -14.52 40.51 -14.33
N LEU A 440 -14.82 40.32 -15.63
CA LEU A 440 -16.04 40.82 -16.28
C LEU A 440 -17.18 39.79 -16.29
N ALA A 441 -16.87 38.52 -16.05
CA ALA A 441 -17.83 37.43 -16.06
C ALA A 441 -18.87 37.57 -14.94
N GLN A 442 -20.10 37.14 -15.18
CA GLN A 442 -21.20 37.25 -14.22
C GLN A 442 -21.67 35.87 -13.75
N LEU A 443 -21.71 35.67 -12.43
CA LEU A 443 -22.14 34.42 -11.82
C LEU A 443 -23.62 34.12 -12.14
N GLY A 444 -23.90 32.84 -12.46
CA GLY A 444 -25.27 32.37 -12.74
C GLY A 444 -25.82 32.74 -14.12
N ARG A 445 -25.01 33.29 -15.02
CA ARG A 445 -25.43 33.69 -16.38
C ARG A 445 -24.77 32.83 -17.47
N CYS A 446 -25.28 31.61 -17.65
CA CYS A 446 -24.72 30.62 -18.58
C CYS A 446 -24.77 31.04 -20.06
N ASP A 447 -25.74 31.87 -20.47
CA ASP A 447 -25.89 32.32 -21.87
C ASP A 447 -25.09 33.59 -22.17
N SER A 448 -24.31 34.11 -21.22
CA SER A 448 -23.61 35.37 -21.39
C SER A 448 -22.27 35.20 -22.09
N THR A 449 -22.03 36.02 -23.11
CA THR A 449 -20.71 36.16 -23.74
C THR A 449 -19.79 37.14 -22.98
N LYS A 450 -20.28 37.73 -21.87
CA LYS A 450 -19.47 38.64 -21.05
C LYS A 450 -18.34 37.87 -20.39
N GLY A 451 -17.11 38.33 -20.63
CA GLY A 451 -15.90 37.69 -20.12
C GLY A 451 -15.36 36.57 -21.01
N LEU A 452 -15.97 36.31 -22.17
CA LEU A 452 -15.42 35.37 -23.17
C LEU A 452 -14.05 35.84 -23.66
N THR A 453 -13.96 37.11 -24.01
CA THR A 453 -12.77 37.74 -24.55
C THR A 453 -11.94 38.45 -23.48
N ASN A 454 -10.69 38.80 -23.80
CA ASN A 454 -9.88 39.68 -22.95
C ASN A 454 -10.34 41.15 -23.08
N ALA A 455 -9.66 42.09 -22.40
CA ALA A 455 -10.03 43.51 -22.45
C ALA A 455 -9.87 44.21 -23.82
N LYS A 456 -9.35 43.53 -24.85
CA LYS A 456 -9.31 43.99 -26.25
C LYS A 456 -10.35 43.31 -27.14
N ASN A 457 -11.33 42.61 -26.56
CA ASN A 457 -12.33 41.83 -27.27
C ASN A 457 -11.74 40.70 -28.14
N VAL A 458 -10.61 40.12 -27.72
CA VAL A 458 -10.00 38.95 -28.38
C VAL A 458 -10.29 37.68 -27.58
N ASP A 459 -10.79 36.64 -28.24
CA ASP A 459 -10.85 35.29 -27.68
C ASP A 459 -9.44 34.67 -27.70
N LEU A 460 -8.91 34.35 -26.52
CA LEU A 460 -7.54 33.84 -26.42
C LEU A 460 -7.38 32.49 -27.11
N ASP A 461 -8.39 31.63 -27.08
CA ASP A 461 -8.33 30.27 -27.62
C ASP A 461 -8.13 30.26 -29.15
N GLN A 462 -8.66 31.28 -29.83
CA GLN A 462 -8.52 31.44 -31.29
C GLN A 462 -7.25 32.20 -31.71
N SER A 463 -6.47 32.70 -30.75
CA SER A 463 -5.38 33.66 -31.03
C SER A 463 -3.98 33.04 -31.13
N PHE A 464 -3.85 31.71 -30.93
CA PHE A 464 -2.56 31.00 -30.93
C PHE A 464 -1.98 30.75 -32.34
N PHE A 465 -2.77 30.90 -33.40
CA PHE A 465 -2.40 30.40 -34.73
C PHE A 465 -2.42 31.42 -35.87
N ASP A 466 -2.74 32.70 -35.60
CA ASP A 466 -2.68 33.74 -36.62
C ASP A 466 -1.25 34.29 -36.77
N ALA A 467 -0.46 33.64 -37.63
CA ALA A 467 0.92 33.99 -37.94
C ALA A 467 1.06 35.30 -38.75
N SER A 468 -0.04 35.87 -39.25
CA SER A 468 0.00 37.08 -40.08
C SER A 468 0.22 38.36 -39.27
N LEU A 469 0.07 38.31 -37.94
CA LEU A 469 0.01 39.51 -37.09
C LEU A 469 0.58 39.27 -35.68
N GLU A 470 1.89 39.11 -35.54
CA GLU A 470 2.56 39.23 -34.22
C GLU A 470 2.18 40.55 -33.49
N SER A 471 1.78 41.58 -34.24
CA SER A 471 1.28 42.86 -33.69
C SER A 471 -0.14 42.79 -33.12
N LYS A 472 -1.00 41.84 -33.54
CA LYS A 472 -2.37 41.68 -33.03
C LYS A 472 -2.54 40.56 -32.01
N THR A 473 -1.56 39.67 -31.84
CA THR A 473 -1.62 38.65 -30.78
C THR A 473 -1.69 39.31 -29.40
N PRO A 474 -2.69 38.98 -28.57
CA PRO A 474 -2.86 39.57 -27.25
C PRO A 474 -1.70 39.19 -26.31
N PRO A 475 -1.36 40.03 -25.32
CA PRO A 475 -0.20 39.82 -24.46
C PRO A 475 -0.28 38.51 -23.65
N GLU A 476 -1.49 38.07 -23.28
CA GLU A 476 -1.74 36.80 -22.60
C GLU A 476 -1.28 35.61 -23.45
N THR A 477 -1.70 35.57 -24.72
CA THR A 477 -1.33 34.51 -25.66
C THR A 477 0.17 34.53 -25.95
N LYS A 478 0.78 35.70 -26.10
CA LYS A 478 2.24 35.84 -26.25
C LYS A 478 2.99 35.25 -25.04
N ALA A 479 2.49 35.51 -23.83
CA ALA A 479 3.06 34.97 -22.60
C ALA A 479 3.01 33.43 -22.58
N ILE A 480 1.84 32.85 -22.90
CA ILE A 480 1.67 31.38 -22.96
C ILE A 480 2.54 30.76 -24.06
N MET A 481 2.63 31.38 -25.25
CA MET A 481 3.50 30.91 -26.33
C MET A 481 4.97 30.95 -25.95
N LYS A 482 5.43 32.05 -25.33
CA LYS A 482 6.81 32.18 -24.84
C LYS A 482 7.11 31.14 -23.76
N TRP A 483 6.20 30.96 -22.81
CA TRP A 483 6.33 29.97 -21.75
C TRP A 483 6.36 28.53 -22.29
N THR A 484 5.50 28.22 -23.26
CA THR A 484 5.49 26.91 -23.96
C THR A 484 6.81 26.60 -24.65
N LYS A 485 7.51 27.62 -25.18
CA LYS A 485 8.83 27.44 -25.81
C LYS A 485 9.97 27.38 -24.79
N ALA A 486 9.79 27.99 -23.62
CA ALA A 486 10.81 28.07 -22.58
C ALA A 486 10.90 26.79 -21.74
N GLU A 487 9.77 26.08 -21.58
CA GLU A 487 9.67 24.88 -20.75
C GLU A 487 9.35 23.65 -21.63
N ASN A 488 10.02 22.53 -21.36
CA ASN A 488 9.81 21.27 -22.08
C ASN A 488 8.65 20.46 -21.49
N PHE A 489 7.41 20.86 -21.76
CA PHE A 489 6.23 20.12 -21.31
C PHE A 489 6.08 18.77 -22.03
N LEU A 490 5.96 17.70 -21.25
CA LEU A 490 5.66 16.36 -21.75
C LEU A 490 4.17 16.21 -22.06
N VAL A 491 3.31 16.67 -21.16
CA VAL A 491 1.84 16.62 -21.31
C VAL A 491 1.25 17.98 -20.94
N SER A 492 0.22 18.39 -21.68
CA SER A 492 -0.51 19.64 -21.46
C SER A 492 -2.00 19.36 -21.47
N VAL A 493 -2.69 19.80 -20.42
CA VAL A 493 -4.14 19.70 -20.29
C VAL A 493 -4.72 21.11 -20.19
N THR A 494 -5.76 21.38 -20.96
CA THR A 494 -6.54 22.61 -20.85
C THR A 494 -7.92 22.24 -20.36
N LEU A 495 -8.33 22.77 -19.21
CA LEU A 495 -9.67 22.58 -18.67
C LEU A 495 -10.60 23.67 -19.21
N ARG A 496 -11.76 23.23 -19.70
CA ARG A 496 -12.82 24.06 -20.25
C ARG A 496 -14.16 23.67 -19.62
N THR A 497 -15.15 24.55 -19.75
CA THR A 497 -16.47 24.35 -19.16
C THR A 497 -17.56 24.54 -20.21
N GLY A 498 -18.72 23.90 -20.04
CA GLY A 498 -19.85 24.01 -20.98
C GLY A 498 -20.03 22.81 -21.91
N GLY A 499 -19.23 21.75 -21.77
CA GLY A 499 -19.42 20.48 -22.46
C GLY A 499 -18.77 19.30 -21.71
N ASN A 500 -19.31 18.10 -21.90
CA ASN A 500 -18.81 16.86 -21.28
C ASN A 500 -18.02 16.05 -22.33
N VAL A 501 -16.87 16.57 -22.77
CA VAL A 501 -16.04 15.95 -23.80
C VAL A 501 -14.55 16.15 -23.49
N VAL A 502 -13.72 15.19 -23.87
CA VAL A 502 -12.27 15.37 -23.99
C VAL A 502 -11.96 15.63 -25.46
N THR A 503 -11.23 16.70 -25.74
CA THR A 503 -10.76 17.00 -27.09
C THR A 503 -9.24 16.96 -27.11
N TYR A 504 -8.69 16.47 -28.21
CA TYR A 504 -7.25 16.47 -28.48
C TYR A 504 -7.02 17.03 -29.89
N PRO A 505 -5.78 17.46 -30.22
CA PRO A 505 -5.51 18.08 -31.51
C PRO A 505 -5.94 17.19 -32.69
N PHE A 506 -6.48 17.79 -33.75
CA PHE A 506 -6.77 17.10 -35.01
C PHE A 506 -5.77 17.54 -36.08
N SER A 507 -5.28 16.62 -36.92
CA SER A 507 -4.42 17.01 -38.04
C SER A 507 -5.27 17.62 -39.15
N SER A 508 -5.09 18.90 -39.46
CA SER A 508 -5.72 19.50 -40.63
C SER A 508 -5.22 18.81 -41.91
N THR A 509 -6.15 18.52 -42.82
CA THR A 509 -5.84 18.07 -44.20
C THR A 509 -5.54 19.25 -45.14
N ASP A 510 -5.58 20.49 -44.62
CA ASP A 510 -5.31 21.69 -45.39
C ASP A 510 -3.81 21.85 -45.70
N SER A 511 -3.47 21.64 -46.98
CA SER A 511 -2.11 21.78 -47.53
C SER A 511 -1.48 23.17 -47.35
N SER A 512 -2.25 24.20 -46.96
CA SER A 512 -1.74 25.55 -46.69
C SER A 512 -1.12 25.69 -45.29
N ILE A 513 -1.35 24.74 -44.38
CA ILE A 513 -0.82 24.75 -43.01
C ILE A 513 0.46 23.90 -42.98
N THR A 514 1.63 24.55 -43.00
CA THR A 514 2.95 23.92 -42.89
C THR A 514 3.24 23.41 -41.47
N ARG A 515 2.51 22.37 -41.03
CA ARG A 515 2.73 21.76 -39.72
C ARG A 515 2.80 20.24 -39.80
N ARG A 516 3.58 19.67 -38.89
CA ARG A 516 3.70 18.21 -38.73
C ARG A 516 2.31 17.64 -38.44
N PRO A 517 1.79 16.71 -39.25
CA PRO A 517 0.58 15.98 -38.92
C PRO A 517 0.83 15.12 -37.67
N LEU A 518 -0.23 14.86 -36.90
CA LEU A 518 -0.14 13.92 -35.78
C LEU A 518 0.27 12.54 -36.31
N SER A 519 1.36 12.01 -35.76
CA SER A 519 1.73 10.63 -36.06
C SER A 519 0.72 9.67 -35.45
N GLU A 520 0.71 8.43 -35.91
CA GLU A 520 -0.18 7.41 -35.37
C GLU A 520 0.07 7.14 -33.87
N ILE A 521 1.34 7.24 -33.44
CA ILE A 521 1.73 7.12 -32.03
C ILE A 521 1.19 8.29 -31.20
N ASP A 522 1.21 9.51 -31.75
CA ASP A 522 0.66 10.69 -31.07
C ASP A 522 -0.85 10.51 -30.85
N LYS A 523 -1.58 10.02 -31.87
CA LYS A 523 -3.03 9.75 -31.77
C LYS A 523 -3.34 8.71 -30.71
N GLN A 524 -2.67 7.55 -30.73
CA GLN A 524 -2.88 6.50 -29.74
C GLN A 524 -2.61 6.99 -28.31
N SER A 525 -1.60 7.85 -28.14
CA SER A 525 -1.28 8.45 -26.83
C SER A 525 -2.41 9.39 -26.37
N PHE A 526 -2.93 10.25 -27.24
CA PHE A 526 -4.06 11.12 -26.91
C PHE A 526 -5.36 10.35 -26.65
N GLU A 527 -5.66 9.34 -27.45
CA GLU A 527 -6.83 8.47 -27.24
C GLU A 527 -6.75 7.74 -25.90
N HIS A 528 -5.56 7.23 -25.55
CA HIS A 528 -5.33 6.60 -24.25
C HIS A 528 -5.54 7.59 -23.09
N LEU A 529 -4.92 8.77 -23.15
CA LEU A 529 -5.10 9.80 -22.12
C LEU A 529 -6.55 10.27 -21.99
N ALA A 530 -7.26 10.42 -23.12
CA ALA A 530 -8.67 10.79 -23.14
C ALA A 530 -9.55 9.70 -22.52
N TYR A 531 -9.28 8.43 -22.83
CA TYR A 531 -9.98 7.29 -22.24
C TYR A 531 -9.80 7.25 -20.72
N ILE A 532 -8.56 7.39 -20.24
CA ILE A 532 -8.25 7.41 -18.80
C ILE A 532 -8.95 8.57 -18.07
N TYR A 533 -9.02 9.76 -18.67
CA TYR A 533 -9.72 10.89 -18.08
C TYR A 533 -11.25 10.71 -18.04
N SER A 534 -11.81 9.95 -18.99
CA SER A 534 -13.27 9.76 -19.13
C SER A 534 -13.86 8.60 -18.34
N LYS A 535 -13.00 7.75 -17.77
CA LYS A 535 -13.38 6.54 -17.00
C LYS A 535 -13.57 6.89 -15.53
#